data_AF-A0A9E3THS4-F1
#
_entry.id   AF-A0A9E3THS4-F1
#
_cell.length_a   1.000
_cell.length_b   1.000
_cell.length_c   1.000
_cell.angle_alpha   90.00
_cell.angle_beta   90.00
_cell.angle_gamma   90.00
#
_symmetry.space_group_name_H-M   'P 1'
#
loop_
_entity.id
_entity.type
_entity.pdbx_description
1 polymer ?
#
loop_
_entity_poly.entity_id
_entity_poly.type
_entity_poly.pdbx_seq_one_letter_code
_entity_poly.pdbx_strand_id
1 'polypeptide(L)'
;AIRRHARSAPRGPFIARGAMVASAFALYLGLRGAAVGFAPHAPPAVDNPLVSADAATRVANAVLLLGKYALKMLLPLRLTTEYGFAETQVVPLLPWGAAAALGLVAAWTGALVVLARKVSAAAAFLWAWVPLAFAVTGNVLFPIGTIFGERLAYLPLLGACGLAGLGLAALRTRVWRRSIAVATVLAVASLRTAARGYDFRSLASFHEATARASPRSAKALLNLGRTRLEVQRRPQEAAEILERAALLLPDDPRTLRLLSSAYDAMNRTELAAEFRRRAEAAERRSGSDGDSRPLGGS
;
A
#
# COMPACT_ATOMS: atom_id res chain seq x y z
N ALA A 1 -32.65 -26.25 -38.56
CA ALA A 1 -32.71 -26.16 -37.09
C ALA A 1 -31.53 -26.91 -36.47
N ILE A 2 -30.46 -26.21 -36.06
CA ILE A 2 -29.30 -26.84 -35.41
C ILE A 2 -29.28 -26.39 -33.94
N ARG A 3 -29.96 -27.14 -33.07
CA ARG A 3 -29.83 -27.00 -31.61
C ARG A 3 -28.51 -27.63 -31.19
N ARG A 4 -27.44 -26.83 -31.06
CA ARG A 4 -26.22 -27.25 -30.36
C ARG A 4 -26.58 -27.58 -28.91
N HIS A 5 -26.54 -28.87 -28.55
CA HIS A 5 -26.59 -29.31 -27.17
C HIS A 5 -25.36 -28.76 -26.44
N ALA A 6 -25.56 -27.72 -25.63
CA ALA A 6 -24.60 -27.33 -24.62
C ALA A 6 -24.57 -28.45 -23.56
N ARG A 7 -23.63 -29.38 -23.69
CA ARG A 7 -23.36 -30.36 -22.63
C ARG A 7 -22.95 -29.56 -21.39
N SER A 8 -23.79 -29.60 -20.35
CA SER A 8 -23.46 -29.06 -19.04
C SER A 8 -22.20 -29.77 -18.54
N ALA A 9 -21.13 -29.02 -18.30
CA ALA A 9 -19.93 -29.57 -17.70
C ALA A 9 -20.29 -30.23 -16.35
N PRO A 10 -19.73 -31.40 -16.01
CA PRO A 10 -20.06 -32.09 -14.78
C PRO A 10 -19.69 -31.21 -13.57
N ARG A 11 -20.70 -30.91 -12.73
CA ARG A 11 -20.56 -30.02 -11.55
C ARG A 11 -19.75 -30.65 -10.41
N GLY A 12 -19.69 -31.99 -10.35
CA GLY A 12 -18.98 -32.76 -9.31
C GLY A 12 -17.51 -32.36 -9.10
N PRO A 13 -16.65 -32.33 -10.14
CA PRO A 13 -15.25 -31.93 -9.98
C PRO A 13 -15.05 -30.47 -9.55
N PHE A 14 -15.99 -29.57 -9.85
CA PHE A 14 -15.93 -28.18 -9.37
C PHE A 14 -16.25 -28.08 -7.88
N ILE A 15 -17.26 -28.81 -7.42
CA ILE A 15 -17.64 -28.84 -6.00
C ILE A 15 -16.50 -29.45 -5.17
N ALA A 16 -15.91 -30.55 -5.63
CA ALA A 16 -14.79 -31.20 -4.94
C ALA A 16 -13.56 -30.28 -4.84
N ARG A 17 -13.19 -29.59 -5.92
CA ARG A 17 -12.10 -28.60 -5.90
C ARG A 17 -12.41 -27.40 -5.00
N GLY A 18 -13.64 -26.92 -5.04
CA GLY A 18 -14.10 -25.84 -4.17
C GLY A 18 -14.03 -26.23 -2.69
N ALA A 19 -14.51 -27.42 -2.35
CA ALA A 19 -14.43 -27.98 -1.00
C ALA A 19 -12.97 -28.12 -0.55
N MET A 20 -12.08 -28.65 -1.39
CA MET A 20 -10.65 -28.77 -1.07
C MET A 20 -10.01 -27.41 -0.75
N VAL A 21 -10.27 -26.37 -1.57
CA VAL A 21 -9.74 -25.02 -1.33
C VAL A 21 -10.34 -24.41 -0.06
N ALA A 22 -11.65 -24.59 0.16
CA ALA A 22 -12.33 -24.11 1.36
C ALA A 22 -11.78 -24.79 2.63
N SER A 23 -11.55 -26.10 2.60
CA SER A 23 -10.95 -26.86 3.70
C SER A 23 -9.52 -26.42 3.98
N ALA A 24 -8.69 -26.23 2.95
CA ALA A 24 -7.33 -25.71 3.11
C ALA A 24 -7.32 -24.29 3.71
N PHE A 25 -8.24 -23.43 3.26
CA PHE A 25 -8.40 -22.08 3.79
C PHE A 25 -8.87 -22.09 5.25
N ALA A 26 -9.85 -22.92 5.59
CA ALA A 26 -10.34 -23.08 6.96
C ALA A 26 -9.25 -23.62 7.90
N LEU A 27 -8.47 -24.61 7.44
CA LEU A 27 -7.32 -25.13 8.18
C LEU A 27 -6.28 -24.04 8.43
N TYR A 28 -5.92 -23.27 7.39
CA TYR A 28 -5.01 -22.13 7.54
C TYR A 28 -5.54 -21.11 8.56
N LEU A 29 -6.82 -20.73 8.47
CA LEU A 29 -7.41 -19.79 9.42
C LEU A 29 -7.38 -20.33 10.85
N GLY A 30 -7.68 -21.61 11.04
CA GLY A 30 -7.59 -22.28 12.34
C GLY A 30 -6.17 -22.24 12.92
N LEU A 31 -5.17 -22.64 12.13
CA LEU A 31 -3.76 -22.60 12.54
C LEU A 31 -3.28 -21.18 12.84
N ARG A 32 -3.66 -20.21 12.01
CA ARG A 32 -3.33 -18.80 12.19
C ARG A 32 -3.98 -18.24 13.46
N GLY A 33 -5.25 -18.54 13.67
CA GLY A 33 -5.98 -18.16 14.88
C GLY A 33 -5.34 -18.73 16.14
N ALA A 34 -4.91 -19.99 16.11
CA ALA A 34 -4.22 -20.63 17.22
C ALA A 34 -2.83 -20.02 17.50
N ALA A 35 -2.09 -19.63 16.46
CA ALA A 35 -0.73 -19.11 16.60
C ALA A 35 -0.67 -17.63 17.01
N VAL A 36 -1.53 -16.77 16.45
CA VAL A 36 -1.45 -15.30 16.59
C VAL A 36 -2.79 -14.63 16.88
N GLY A 37 -3.86 -15.39 17.02
CA GLY A 37 -5.21 -14.85 17.27
C GLY A 37 -5.81 -14.13 16.06
N PHE A 38 -7.06 -13.67 16.24
CA PHE A 38 -7.81 -12.90 15.24
C PHE A 38 -7.98 -11.43 15.60
N ALA A 39 -7.53 -11.02 16.79
CA ALA A 39 -7.63 -9.64 17.25
C ALA A 39 -6.84 -8.71 16.29
N PRO A 40 -7.51 -7.74 15.64
CA PRO A 40 -6.81 -6.76 14.84
C PRO A 40 -5.91 -5.94 15.75
N HIS A 41 -4.61 -5.97 15.52
CA HIS A 41 -3.70 -5.04 16.17
C HIS A 41 -3.78 -3.73 15.39
N ALA A 42 -4.33 -2.68 16.03
CA ALA A 42 -4.44 -1.38 15.40
C ALA A 42 -3.02 -0.87 15.08
N PRO A 43 -2.73 -0.55 13.81
CA PRO A 43 -1.42 -0.01 13.47
C PRO A 43 -1.27 1.41 14.04
N PRO A 44 -0.04 1.86 14.31
CA PRO A 44 0.19 3.22 14.75
C PRO A 44 -0.40 4.23 13.75
N ALA A 45 -1.07 5.27 14.23
CA ALA A 45 -1.69 6.30 13.39
C ALA A 45 -0.67 7.02 12.48
N VAL A 46 0.60 7.08 12.91
CA VAL A 46 1.74 7.54 12.10
C VAL A 46 1.95 6.72 10.82
N ASP A 47 1.76 5.40 10.89
CA ASP A 47 1.92 4.50 9.74
C ASP A 47 0.65 4.45 8.88
N ASN A 48 -0.51 4.64 9.50
CA ASN A 48 -1.79 4.75 8.80
C ASN A 48 -2.78 5.69 9.52
N PRO A 49 -2.99 6.92 9.02
CA PRO A 49 -3.90 7.87 9.66
C PRO A 49 -5.38 7.47 9.55
N LEU A 50 -5.74 6.49 8.69
CA LEU A 50 -7.12 5.98 8.61
C LEU A 50 -7.55 5.18 9.85
N VAL A 51 -6.62 4.85 10.75
CA VAL A 51 -6.92 4.22 12.04
C VAL A 51 -7.77 5.15 12.92
N SER A 52 -7.54 6.45 12.82
CA SER A 52 -8.26 7.47 13.59
C SER A 52 -9.55 7.95 12.92
N ALA A 53 -9.83 7.50 11.69
CA ALA A 53 -11.00 7.91 10.92
C ALA A 53 -12.20 7.00 11.19
N ASP A 54 -13.41 7.55 11.08
CA ASP A 54 -14.64 6.76 11.08
C ASP A 54 -14.72 5.85 9.84
N ALA A 55 -15.61 4.86 9.89
CA ALA A 55 -15.73 3.86 8.84
C ALA A 55 -16.09 4.45 7.46
N ALA A 56 -16.93 5.49 7.40
CA ALA A 56 -17.34 6.09 6.14
C ALA A 56 -16.18 6.89 5.51
N THR A 57 -15.49 7.71 6.31
CA THR A 57 -14.27 8.42 5.86
C THR A 57 -13.20 7.44 5.40
N ARG A 58 -13.00 6.34 6.13
CA ARG A 58 -12.04 5.29 5.76
C ARG A 58 -12.38 4.65 4.41
N VAL A 59 -13.62 4.21 4.22
CA VAL A 59 -14.05 3.54 2.98
C VAL A 59 -14.01 4.51 1.80
N ALA A 60 -14.40 5.77 1.99
CA ALA A 60 -14.28 6.79 0.94
C ALA A 60 -12.83 6.99 0.52
N ASN A 61 -11.89 7.09 1.47
CA ASN A 61 -10.46 7.19 1.16
C ASN A 61 -9.92 5.94 0.48
N ALA A 62 -10.34 4.74 0.90
CA ALA A 62 -9.98 3.50 0.22
C ALA A 62 -10.38 3.51 -1.27
N VAL A 63 -11.59 3.98 -1.57
CA VAL A 63 -12.07 4.15 -2.94
C VAL A 63 -11.22 5.19 -3.69
N LEU A 64 -10.96 6.37 -3.11
CA LEU A 64 -10.11 7.39 -3.74
C LEU A 64 -8.70 6.86 -4.03
N LEU A 65 -8.12 6.10 -3.10
CA LEU A 65 -6.83 5.45 -3.27
C LEU A 65 -6.84 4.39 -4.38
N LEU A 66 -7.94 3.66 -4.57
CA LEU A 66 -8.09 2.77 -5.72
C LEU A 66 -7.93 3.53 -7.05
N GLY A 67 -8.44 4.75 -7.13
CA GLY A 67 -8.21 5.64 -8.28
C GLY A 67 -6.72 5.96 -8.48
N LYS A 68 -6.00 6.28 -7.39
CA LYS A 68 -4.55 6.48 -7.42
C LYS A 68 -3.79 5.22 -7.86
N TYR A 69 -4.23 4.03 -7.41
CA TYR A 69 -3.67 2.76 -7.86
C TYR A 69 -3.93 2.49 -9.34
N ALA A 70 -5.14 2.76 -9.84
CA ALA A 70 -5.45 2.60 -11.26
C ALA A 70 -4.50 3.45 -12.13
N LEU A 71 -4.22 4.69 -11.72
CA LEU A 71 -3.24 5.54 -12.39
C LEU A 71 -1.82 4.96 -12.32
N LYS A 72 -1.39 4.45 -11.15
CA LYS A 72 -0.07 3.82 -11.02
C LYS A 72 0.08 2.52 -11.81
N MET A 73 -0.99 1.75 -11.97
CA MET A 73 -1.00 0.53 -12.80
C MET A 73 -0.80 0.86 -14.28
N LEU A 74 -1.39 1.96 -14.76
CA LEU A 74 -1.23 2.42 -16.14
C LEU A 74 0.09 3.15 -16.37
N LEU A 75 0.54 3.92 -15.38
CA LEU A 75 1.68 4.84 -15.50
C LEU A 75 2.62 4.72 -14.29
N PRO A 76 3.43 3.65 -14.21
CA PRO A 76 4.34 3.39 -13.08
C PRO A 76 5.63 4.23 -13.15
N LEU A 77 5.51 5.56 -13.29
CA LEU A 77 6.64 6.46 -13.51
C LEU A 77 7.45 6.78 -12.25
N ARG A 78 6.82 6.83 -11.08
CA ARG A 78 7.49 7.03 -9.79
C ARG A 78 7.01 5.96 -8.81
N LEU A 79 7.91 5.04 -8.49
CA LEU A 79 7.69 3.94 -7.55
C LEU A 79 8.61 4.15 -6.35
N THR A 80 8.10 3.94 -5.15
CA THR A 80 8.81 4.14 -3.88
C THR A 80 8.33 3.11 -2.88
N THR A 81 9.20 2.63 -1.99
CA THR A 81 8.81 1.63 -0.99
C THR A 81 8.00 2.21 0.16
N GLU A 82 8.10 3.52 0.38
CA GLU A 82 7.42 4.24 1.44
C GLU A 82 6.86 5.54 0.86
N TYR A 83 5.61 5.84 1.18
CA TYR A 83 4.95 7.08 0.76
C TYR A 83 4.87 8.04 1.92
N GLY A 84 5.14 9.32 1.65
CA GLY A 84 5.10 10.36 2.68
C GLY A 84 3.71 10.88 2.97
N PHE A 85 3.60 11.63 4.07
CA PHE A 85 2.35 12.24 4.55
C PHE A 85 1.66 13.10 3.48
N ALA A 86 2.42 13.80 2.64
CA ALA A 86 1.89 14.63 1.56
C ALA A 86 1.16 13.83 0.46
N GLU A 87 1.41 12.54 0.35
CA GLU A 87 0.78 11.66 -0.64
C GLU A 87 -0.34 10.79 -0.07
N THR A 88 -0.55 10.86 1.25
CA THR A 88 -1.38 9.94 2.04
C THR A 88 -2.25 10.68 3.06
N GLN A 89 -2.58 11.95 2.80
CA GLN A 89 -3.50 12.68 3.66
C GLN A 89 -4.90 12.09 3.59
N VAL A 90 -5.56 11.99 4.74
CA VAL A 90 -6.96 11.59 4.81
C VAL A 90 -7.81 12.70 4.22
N VAL A 91 -8.58 12.38 3.19
CA VAL A 91 -9.55 13.28 2.58
C VAL A 91 -10.84 13.22 3.40
N PRO A 92 -11.30 14.35 4.00
CA PRO A 92 -12.58 14.37 4.69
C PRO A 92 -13.74 14.14 3.71
N LEU A 93 -14.86 13.61 4.21
CA LEU A 93 -16.05 13.37 3.39
C LEU A 93 -16.59 14.65 2.75
N LEU A 94 -16.56 15.74 3.50
CA LEU A 94 -17.01 17.06 3.06
C LEU A 94 -15.82 17.99 2.82
N PRO A 95 -15.91 18.90 1.84
CA PRO A 95 -17.10 19.14 1.02
C PRO A 95 -17.22 18.20 -0.21
N TRP A 96 -16.13 17.54 -0.62
CA TRP A 96 -16.09 16.83 -1.91
C TRP A 96 -15.68 15.36 -1.84
N GLY A 97 -15.07 14.88 -0.74
CA GLY A 97 -14.51 13.53 -0.65
C GLY A 97 -15.54 12.43 -0.90
N ALA A 98 -16.74 12.56 -0.32
CA ALA A 98 -17.84 11.63 -0.54
C ALA A 98 -18.31 11.62 -2.00
N ALA A 99 -18.48 12.81 -2.62
CA ALA A 99 -18.89 12.93 -4.01
C ALA A 99 -17.86 12.33 -4.98
N ALA A 100 -16.57 12.57 -4.73
CA ALA A 100 -15.49 11.99 -5.53
C ALA A 100 -15.43 10.46 -5.40
N ALA A 101 -15.59 9.92 -4.18
CA ALA A 101 -15.64 8.48 -3.96
C ALA A 101 -16.85 7.84 -4.68
N LEU A 102 -18.04 8.43 -4.53
CA LEU A 102 -19.25 7.96 -5.22
C LEU A 102 -19.12 8.04 -6.75
N GLY A 103 -18.55 9.13 -7.27
CA GLY A 103 -18.27 9.28 -8.70
C GLY A 103 -17.32 8.20 -9.23
N LEU A 104 -16.29 7.85 -8.46
CA LEU A 104 -15.37 6.78 -8.83
C LEU A 104 -16.06 5.40 -8.80
N VAL A 105 -16.89 5.12 -7.78
CA VAL A 105 -17.71 3.89 -7.74
C VAL A 105 -18.64 3.83 -8.95
N ALA A 106 -19.32 4.92 -9.28
CA ALA A 106 -20.21 5.00 -10.45
C ALA A 106 -19.44 4.78 -11.77
N ALA A 107 -18.24 5.35 -11.92
CA ALA A 107 -17.41 5.12 -13.10
C ALA A 107 -16.96 3.65 -13.22
N TRP A 108 -16.50 3.05 -12.12
CA TRP A 108 -16.08 1.64 -12.09
C TRP A 108 -17.23 0.68 -12.40
N THR A 109 -18.39 0.90 -11.80
CA THR A 109 -19.59 0.09 -12.04
C THR A 109 -20.15 0.28 -13.44
N GLY A 110 -20.16 1.51 -13.96
CA GLY A 110 -20.53 1.79 -15.35
C GLY A 110 -19.63 1.05 -16.35
N ALA A 111 -18.30 1.11 -16.15
CA ALA A 111 -17.35 0.35 -16.96
C ALA A 111 -17.57 -1.16 -16.86
N LEU A 112 -17.87 -1.69 -15.67
CA LEU A 112 -18.20 -3.11 -15.49
C LEU A 112 -19.42 -3.52 -16.33
N VAL A 113 -20.50 -2.74 -16.27
CA VAL A 113 -21.72 -3.00 -17.04
C VAL A 113 -21.45 -2.96 -18.55
N VAL A 114 -20.66 -1.99 -19.02
CA VAL A 114 -20.27 -1.90 -20.44
C VAL A 114 -19.44 -3.10 -20.86
N LEU A 115 -18.42 -3.49 -20.09
CA LEU A 115 -17.58 -4.65 -20.38
C LEU A 115 -18.38 -5.95 -20.41
N ALA A 116 -19.31 -6.11 -19.45
CA ALA A 116 -20.18 -7.29 -19.37
C ALA A 116 -21.15 -7.40 -20.54
N ARG A 117 -21.71 -6.27 -20.98
CA ARG A 117 -22.73 -6.24 -22.05
C ARG A 117 -22.14 -6.18 -23.46
N LYS A 118 -21.00 -5.51 -23.65
CA LYS A 118 -20.47 -5.15 -24.97
C LYS A 118 -19.12 -5.79 -25.32
N VAL A 119 -18.40 -6.37 -24.35
CA VAL A 119 -17.05 -6.91 -24.60
C VAL A 119 -17.01 -8.41 -24.34
N SER A 120 -16.96 -8.84 -23.09
CA SER A 120 -16.98 -10.26 -22.71
C SER A 120 -17.15 -10.44 -21.21
N ALA A 121 -17.68 -11.60 -20.81
CA ALA A 121 -17.72 -11.99 -19.40
C ALA A 121 -16.32 -12.05 -18.76
N ALA A 122 -15.29 -12.44 -19.52
CA ALA A 122 -13.91 -12.46 -19.05
C ALA A 122 -13.38 -11.05 -18.75
N ALA A 123 -13.62 -10.07 -19.63
CA ALA A 123 -13.23 -8.68 -19.39
C ALA A 123 -13.97 -8.09 -18.18
N ALA A 124 -15.27 -8.36 -18.06
CA ALA A 124 -16.05 -7.93 -16.89
C ALA A 124 -15.51 -8.52 -15.58
N PHE A 125 -15.19 -9.82 -15.58
CA PHE A 125 -14.59 -10.50 -14.43
C PHE A 125 -13.26 -9.87 -14.04
N LEU A 126 -12.35 -9.66 -15.00
CA LEU A 126 -11.03 -9.07 -14.74
C LEU A 126 -11.11 -7.62 -14.27
N TRP A 127 -12.09 -6.86 -14.75
CA TRP A 127 -12.37 -5.52 -14.26
C TRP A 127 -12.91 -5.52 -12.83
N ALA A 128 -13.89 -6.39 -12.53
CA ALA A 128 -14.43 -6.56 -11.17
C ALA A 128 -13.38 -7.09 -10.18
N TRP A 129 -12.40 -7.87 -10.65
CA TRP A 129 -11.32 -8.40 -9.83
C TRP A 129 -10.50 -7.31 -9.17
N VAL A 130 -10.24 -6.18 -9.85
CA VAL A 130 -9.37 -5.11 -9.34
C VAL A 130 -9.89 -4.55 -8.00
N PRO A 131 -11.10 -3.99 -7.89
CA PRO A 131 -11.63 -3.51 -6.61
C PRO A 131 -11.88 -4.64 -5.60
N LEU A 132 -12.26 -5.84 -6.05
CA LEU A 132 -12.52 -6.96 -5.16
C LEU A 132 -11.25 -7.44 -4.43
N ALA A 133 -10.16 -7.64 -5.18
CA ALA A 133 -8.87 -7.99 -4.63
C ALA A 133 -8.32 -6.83 -3.78
N PHE A 134 -8.56 -5.58 -4.20
CA PHE A 134 -8.10 -4.41 -3.46
C PHE A 134 -8.83 -4.20 -2.14
N ALA A 135 -10.10 -4.63 -2.02
CA ALA A 135 -10.87 -4.49 -0.77
C ALA A 135 -10.18 -5.15 0.44
N VAL A 136 -9.39 -6.20 0.20
CA VAL A 136 -8.61 -6.90 1.24
C VAL A 136 -7.43 -6.07 1.74
N THR A 137 -6.77 -5.34 0.84
CA THR A 137 -5.52 -4.60 1.12
C THR A 137 -5.72 -3.08 1.19
N GLY A 138 -6.92 -2.58 0.88
CA GLY A 138 -7.21 -1.17 0.64
C GLY A 138 -7.74 -0.41 1.84
N ASN A 139 -7.68 -0.96 3.06
CA ASN A 139 -8.28 -0.38 4.27
C ASN A 139 -9.83 -0.34 4.28
N VAL A 140 -10.50 -1.11 3.42
CA VAL A 140 -11.98 -1.14 3.35
C VAL A 140 -12.55 -1.87 4.57
N LEU A 141 -12.15 -3.14 4.74
CA LEU A 141 -12.67 -4.00 5.82
C LEU A 141 -12.20 -3.51 7.20
N PHE A 142 -10.91 -3.24 7.33
CA PHE A 142 -10.26 -2.73 8.53
C PHE A 142 -8.97 -1.99 8.14
N PRO A 143 -8.50 -1.03 8.97
CA PRO A 143 -7.20 -0.40 8.77
C PRO A 143 -6.07 -1.44 8.82
N ILE A 144 -5.13 -1.33 7.89
CA ILE A 144 -3.92 -2.16 7.84
C ILE A 144 -2.68 -1.31 8.14
N GLY A 145 -1.51 -1.93 8.31
CA GLY A 145 -0.26 -1.26 8.71
C GLY A 145 0.31 -0.22 7.73
N THR A 146 -0.40 0.13 6.67
CA THR A 146 -0.03 1.19 5.75
C THR A 146 -1.27 1.72 5.03
N ILE A 147 -1.32 3.03 4.81
CA ILE A 147 -2.39 3.65 4.03
C ILE A 147 -2.23 3.43 2.52
N PHE A 148 -1.00 3.47 2.00
CA PHE A 148 -0.72 3.38 0.57
C PHE A 148 0.67 2.78 0.30
N GLY A 149 0.75 1.86 -0.67
CA GLY A 149 1.99 1.22 -1.09
C GLY A 149 1.75 0.27 -2.26
N GLU A 150 2.67 0.20 -3.23
CA GLU A 150 2.48 -0.57 -4.47
C GLU A 150 2.29 -2.06 -4.22
N ARG A 151 2.90 -2.60 -3.16
CA ARG A 151 2.73 -4.00 -2.75
C ARG A 151 1.27 -4.38 -2.47
N LEU A 152 0.42 -3.42 -2.10
CA LEU A 152 -1.01 -3.64 -1.87
C LEU A 152 -1.77 -3.89 -3.18
N ALA A 153 -1.21 -3.47 -4.31
CA ALA A 153 -1.80 -3.59 -5.64
C ALA A 153 -1.39 -4.85 -6.40
N TYR A 154 -0.50 -5.71 -5.85
CA TYR A 154 0.02 -6.88 -6.58
C TYR A 154 -1.08 -7.88 -6.97
N LEU A 155 -2.00 -8.19 -6.04
CA LEU A 155 -3.13 -9.07 -6.35
C LEU A 155 -4.18 -8.40 -7.27
N PRO A 156 -4.58 -7.13 -7.05
CA PRO A 156 -5.38 -6.38 -8.01
C PRO A 156 -4.81 -6.33 -9.43
N LEU A 157 -3.48 -6.30 -9.58
CA LEU A 157 -2.79 -6.19 -10.86
C LEU A 157 -3.10 -7.35 -11.81
N LEU A 158 -3.50 -8.52 -11.30
CA LEU A 158 -3.93 -9.65 -12.14
C LEU A 158 -5.10 -9.27 -13.06
N GLY A 159 -6.05 -8.47 -12.55
CA GLY A 159 -7.17 -7.97 -13.35
C GLY A 159 -6.70 -7.04 -14.46
N ALA A 160 -5.82 -6.08 -14.11
CA ALA A 160 -5.26 -5.13 -15.07
C ALA A 160 -4.41 -5.82 -16.16
N CYS A 161 -3.53 -6.75 -15.79
CA CYS A 161 -2.72 -7.53 -16.73
C CYS A 161 -3.58 -8.40 -17.64
N GLY A 162 -4.61 -9.05 -17.09
CA GLY A 162 -5.55 -9.84 -17.89
C GLY A 162 -6.29 -8.97 -18.92
N LEU A 163 -6.76 -7.79 -18.52
CA LEU A 163 -7.40 -6.83 -19.43
C LEU A 163 -6.45 -6.34 -20.52
N ALA A 164 -5.20 -6.05 -20.18
CA ALA A 164 -4.17 -5.69 -21.15
C ALA A 164 -3.93 -6.83 -22.16
N GLY A 165 -3.87 -8.08 -21.69
CA GLY A 165 -3.76 -9.27 -22.53
C GLY A 165 -4.94 -9.43 -23.49
N LEU A 166 -6.17 -9.29 -22.99
CA LEU A 166 -7.39 -9.31 -23.82
C LEU A 166 -7.38 -8.18 -24.86
N GLY A 167 -6.99 -6.97 -24.46
CA GLY A 167 -6.86 -5.83 -25.36
C GLY A 167 -5.84 -6.09 -26.47
N LEU A 168 -4.66 -6.61 -26.12
CA LEU A 168 -3.62 -6.99 -27.08
C LEU A 168 -4.10 -8.07 -28.06
N ALA A 169 -4.84 -9.07 -27.59
CA ALA A 169 -5.42 -10.12 -28.41
C ALA A 169 -6.52 -9.59 -29.36
N ALA A 170 -7.29 -8.60 -28.93
CA ALA A 170 -8.36 -8.00 -29.72
C ALA A 170 -7.89 -7.06 -30.85
N LEU A 171 -6.67 -6.52 -30.76
CA LEU A 171 -6.10 -5.70 -31.84
C LEU A 171 -6.10 -6.48 -33.17
N ARG A 172 -6.31 -5.81 -34.31
CA ARG A 172 -6.24 -6.44 -35.65
C ARG A 172 -4.95 -6.03 -36.37
N THR A 173 -3.82 -6.55 -35.89
CA THR A 173 -2.50 -6.30 -36.49
C THR A 173 -1.70 -7.60 -36.63
N ARG A 174 -0.61 -7.59 -37.41
CA ARG A 174 0.24 -8.78 -37.58
C ARG A 174 0.90 -9.16 -36.25
N VAL A 175 0.98 -10.48 -35.97
CA VAL A 175 1.51 -11.00 -34.71
C VAL A 175 2.89 -10.43 -34.38
N TRP A 176 3.80 -10.37 -35.36
CA TRP A 176 5.14 -9.83 -35.15
C TRP A 176 5.16 -8.36 -34.67
N ARG A 177 4.23 -7.51 -35.12
CA ARG A 177 4.14 -6.10 -34.66
C ARG A 177 3.75 -6.03 -33.19
N ARG A 178 2.84 -6.89 -32.75
CA ARG A 178 2.45 -7.03 -31.33
C ARG A 178 3.60 -7.58 -30.51
N SER A 179 4.28 -8.60 -31.02
CA SER A 179 5.45 -9.20 -30.36
C SER A 179 6.56 -8.17 -30.16
N ILE A 180 6.85 -7.33 -31.17
CA ILE A 180 7.82 -6.23 -31.04
C ILE A 180 7.34 -5.25 -29.97
N ALA A 181 6.09 -4.78 -30.02
CA ALA A 181 5.58 -3.84 -29.03
C ALA A 181 5.68 -4.38 -27.59
N VAL A 182 5.27 -5.63 -27.38
CA VAL A 182 5.41 -6.32 -26.08
C VAL A 182 6.87 -6.47 -25.69
N ALA A 183 7.73 -6.92 -26.61
CA ALA A 183 9.16 -7.06 -26.34
C ALA A 183 9.81 -5.73 -25.96
N THR A 184 9.43 -4.63 -26.62
CA THR A 184 9.90 -3.28 -26.27
C THR A 184 9.44 -2.88 -24.86
N VAL A 185 8.15 -3.07 -24.54
CA VAL A 185 7.63 -2.78 -23.19
C VAL A 185 8.37 -3.60 -22.13
N LEU A 186 8.56 -4.91 -22.38
CA LEU A 186 9.29 -5.80 -21.47
C LEU A 186 10.77 -5.44 -21.34
N ALA A 187 11.43 -5.03 -22.42
CA ALA A 187 12.82 -4.58 -22.38
C ALA A 187 12.96 -3.30 -21.55
N VAL A 188 12.10 -2.31 -21.78
CA VAL A 188 12.09 -1.06 -20.99
C VAL A 188 11.79 -1.35 -19.51
N ALA A 189 10.79 -2.19 -19.22
CA ALA A 189 10.45 -2.58 -17.85
C ALA A 189 11.60 -3.35 -17.17
N SER A 190 12.27 -4.24 -17.90
CA SER A 190 13.43 -4.99 -17.41
C SER A 190 14.61 -4.07 -17.11
N LEU A 191 14.94 -3.14 -18.01
CA LEU A 191 16.00 -2.15 -17.81
C LEU A 191 15.71 -1.26 -16.59
N ARG A 192 14.47 -0.80 -16.45
CA ARG A 192 14.04 0.00 -15.29
C ARG A 192 14.11 -0.80 -13.99
N THR A 193 13.77 -2.09 -14.03
CA THR A 193 13.89 -2.99 -12.88
C THR A 193 15.36 -3.21 -12.50
N ALA A 194 16.24 -3.44 -13.48
CA ALA A 194 17.67 -3.58 -13.25
C ALA A 194 18.28 -2.29 -12.66
N ALA A 195 17.91 -1.12 -13.20
CA ALA A 195 18.31 0.18 -12.67
C ALA A 195 17.85 0.37 -11.21
N ARG A 196 16.60 0.00 -10.89
CA ARG A 196 16.08 0.01 -9.52
C ARG A 196 16.80 -0.98 -8.60
N GLY A 197 17.31 -2.09 -9.14
CA GLY A 197 18.11 -3.06 -8.40
C GLY A 197 19.38 -2.47 -7.77
N TYR A 198 19.94 -1.40 -8.35
CA TYR A 198 21.08 -0.69 -7.75
C TYR A 198 20.75 -0.06 -6.40
N ASP A 199 19.52 0.41 -6.21
CA ASP A 199 19.08 1.01 -4.95
C ASP A 199 19.06 -0.03 -3.81
N PHE A 200 18.93 -1.33 -4.13
CA PHE A 200 18.88 -2.41 -3.15
C PHE A 200 20.25 -3.03 -2.83
N ARG A 201 21.35 -2.52 -3.39
CA ARG A 201 22.70 -3.06 -3.15
C ARG A 201 23.20 -2.89 -1.72
N SER A 202 22.73 -1.86 -1.02
CA SER A 202 23.10 -1.59 0.37
C SER A 202 21.95 -0.89 1.11
N LEU A 203 21.94 -1.01 2.44
CA LEU A 203 20.94 -0.34 3.28
C LEU A 203 20.99 1.19 3.11
N ALA A 204 22.19 1.76 2.95
CA ALA A 204 22.40 3.18 2.72
C ALA A 204 21.82 3.65 1.38
N SER A 205 22.14 2.96 0.29
CA SER A 205 21.59 3.25 -1.03
C SER A 205 20.06 3.14 -1.03
N PHE A 206 19.52 2.15 -0.34
CA PHE A 206 18.09 1.90 -0.24
C PHE A 206 17.36 3.05 0.48
N HIS A 207 17.83 3.44 1.67
CA HIS A 207 17.22 4.54 2.42
C HIS A 207 17.39 5.88 1.73
N GLU A 208 18.54 6.12 1.08
CA GLU A 208 18.77 7.34 0.32
C GLU A 208 17.83 7.44 -0.88
N ALA A 209 17.69 6.35 -1.65
CA ALA A 209 16.76 6.30 -2.77
C ALA A 209 15.30 6.48 -2.32
N THR A 210 14.92 5.90 -1.17
CA THR A 210 13.57 6.04 -0.59
C THR A 210 13.30 7.49 -0.14
N ALA A 211 14.24 8.11 0.58
CA ALA A 211 14.11 9.50 1.01
C ALA A 211 14.11 10.49 -0.16
N ARG A 212 14.87 10.23 -1.23
CA ARG A 212 14.81 11.02 -2.47
C ARG A 212 13.45 10.88 -3.17
N ALA A 213 12.91 9.67 -3.22
CA ALA A 213 11.62 9.42 -3.85
C ALA A 213 10.44 9.96 -3.03
N SER A 214 10.59 10.07 -1.71
CA SER A 214 9.56 10.56 -0.79
C SER A 214 10.14 11.50 0.27
N PRO A 215 10.55 12.72 -0.12
CA PRO A 215 11.22 13.68 0.77
C PRO A 215 10.33 14.20 1.90
N ARG A 216 9.00 13.96 1.81
CA ARG A 216 7.99 14.33 2.81
C ARG A 216 7.50 13.11 3.61
N SER A 217 8.25 12.01 3.61
CA SER A 217 7.98 10.85 4.48
C SER A 217 8.86 10.93 5.72
N ALA A 218 8.24 11.18 6.88
CA ALA A 218 8.94 11.16 8.17
C ALA A 218 9.67 9.83 8.39
N LYS A 219 9.05 8.71 8.01
CA LYS A 219 9.63 7.37 8.11
C LYS A 219 10.81 7.15 7.16
N ALA A 220 10.76 7.66 5.93
CA ALA A 220 11.89 7.57 5.02
C ALA A 220 13.09 8.39 5.53
N LEU A 221 12.83 9.59 6.06
CA LEU A 221 13.86 10.44 6.67
C LEU A 221 14.43 9.82 7.95
N LEU A 222 13.58 9.27 8.84
CA LEU A 222 13.98 8.52 10.03
C LEU A 222 14.97 7.39 9.68
N ASN A 223 14.60 6.56 8.70
CA ASN A 223 15.42 5.42 8.30
C ASN A 223 16.75 5.86 7.66
N LEU A 224 16.74 6.92 6.85
CA LEU A 224 17.96 7.49 6.30
C LEU A 224 18.86 8.07 7.40
N GLY A 225 18.30 8.84 8.33
CA GLY A 225 19.01 9.40 9.48
C GLY A 225 19.62 8.32 10.35
N ARG A 226 18.87 7.25 10.65
CA ARG A 226 19.38 6.06 11.34
C ARG A 226 20.59 5.47 10.63
N THR A 227 20.50 5.25 9.32
CA THR A 227 21.62 4.67 8.57
C THR A 227 22.82 5.60 8.50
N ARG A 228 22.62 6.92 8.39
CA ARG A 228 23.70 7.91 8.45
C ARG A 228 24.41 7.88 9.80
N LEU A 229 23.66 7.71 10.90
CA LEU A 229 24.19 7.64 12.26
C LEU A 229 24.88 6.31 12.56
N GLU A 230 24.17 5.19 12.41
CA GLU A 230 24.58 3.88 12.92
C GLU A 230 25.53 3.16 11.97
N VAL A 231 25.31 3.28 10.65
CA VAL A 231 26.07 2.53 9.63
C VAL A 231 27.21 3.37 9.07
N GLN A 232 26.93 4.63 8.69
CA GLN A 232 27.92 5.49 8.04
C GLN A 232 28.73 6.35 9.01
N ARG A 233 28.34 6.40 10.29
CA ARG A 233 29.02 7.18 11.35
C ARG A 233 29.14 8.67 11.00
N ARG A 234 28.09 9.24 10.41
CA ARG A 234 27.98 10.66 10.02
C ARG A 234 26.89 11.34 10.87
N PRO A 235 27.17 11.65 12.16
CA PRO A 235 26.14 12.10 13.10
C PRO A 235 25.61 13.50 12.78
N GLN A 236 26.41 14.38 12.18
CA GLN A 236 25.98 15.72 11.74
C GLN A 236 24.86 15.63 10.68
N GLU A 237 25.10 14.89 9.59
CA GLU A 237 24.10 14.68 8.55
C GLU A 237 22.89 13.90 9.05
N ALA A 238 23.10 12.96 9.97
CA ALA A 238 22.00 12.26 10.60
C ALA A 238 21.09 13.23 11.35
N ALA A 239 21.66 14.15 12.15
CA ALA A 239 20.89 15.15 12.88
C ALA A 239 20.07 16.05 11.94
N GLU A 240 20.69 16.60 10.88
CA GLU A 240 19.98 17.44 9.90
C GLU A 240 18.78 16.72 9.25
N ILE A 241 18.95 15.45 8.90
CA ILE A 241 17.89 14.64 8.28
C ILE A 241 16.79 14.32 9.31
N LEU A 242 17.17 14.00 10.55
CA LEU A 242 16.23 13.67 11.62
C LEU A 242 15.47 14.91 12.12
N GLU A 243 16.06 16.09 12.08
CA GLU A 243 15.35 17.35 12.36
C GLU A 243 14.24 17.60 11.34
N ARG A 244 14.54 17.36 10.05
CA ARG A 244 13.50 17.39 9.01
C ARG A 244 12.41 16.35 9.24
N ALA A 245 12.75 15.17 9.74
CA ALA A 245 11.76 14.16 10.12
C ALA A 245 10.90 14.65 11.30
N ALA A 246 11.50 15.28 12.30
CA ALA A 246 10.81 15.87 13.44
C ALA A 246 9.91 17.05 13.05
N LEU A 247 10.24 17.82 12.02
CA LEU A 247 9.31 18.84 11.49
C LEU A 247 8.04 18.23 10.89
N LEU A 248 8.12 17.03 10.31
CA LEU A 248 6.96 16.32 9.75
C LEU A 248 6.16 15.58 10.81
N LEU A 249 6.82 15.08 11.86
CA LEU A 249 6.21 14.36 12.96
C LEU A 249 6.88 14.71 14.29
N PRO A 250 6.50 15.84 14.93
CA PRO A 250 7.22 16.43 16.06
C PRO A 250 7.34 15.57 17.32
N ASP A 251 6.35 14.72 17.57
CA ASP A 251 6.27 13.89 18.77
C ASP A 251 6.56 12.40 18.47
N ASP A 252 7.24 12.06 17.37
CA ASP A 252 7.66 10.66 17.11
C ASP A 252 8.81 10.25 18.02
N PRO A 253 8.60 9.33 18.99
CA PRO A 253 9.64 8.97 19.95
C PRO A 253 10.87 8.36 19.30
N ARG A 254 10.69 7.67 18.17
CA ARG A 254 11.78 7.03 17.40
C ARG A 254 12.72 8.09 16.82
N THR A 255 12.18 9.14 16.23
CA THR A 255 12.95 10.27 15.68
C THR A 255 13.67 11.02 16.79
N LEU A 256 12.97 11.33 17.89
CA LEU A 256 13.54 12.06 19.02
C LEU A 256 14.69 11.30 19.70
N ARG A 257 14.58 9.97 19.85
CA ARG A 257 15.68 9.13 20.35
C ARG A 257 16.90 9.15 19.43
N LEU A 258 16.70 9.04 18.12
CA LEU A 258 17.80 9.08 17.17
C LEU A 258 18.47 10.47 17.14
N LEU A 259 17.70 11.56 17.31
CA LEU A 259 18.26 12.91 17.49
C LEU A 259 19.13 13.00 18.75
N SER A 260 18.65 12.48 19.89
CA SER A 260 19.46 12.40 21.10
C SER A 260 20.77 11.67 20.83
N SER A 261 20.71 10.48 20.23
CA SER A 261 21.91 9.69 19.92
C SER A 261 22.86 10.38 18.95
N ALA A 262 22.34 11.11 17.96
CA ALA A 262 23.15 11.89 17.03
C ALA A 262 23.86 13.06 17.76
N TYR A 263 23.16 13.76 18.64
CA TYR A 263 23.72 14.83 19.44
C TYR A 263 24.73 14.37 20.48
N ASP A 264 24.48 13.23 21.13
CA ASP A 264 25.43 12.56 22.03
C ASP A 264 26.73 12.22 21.27
N ALA A 265 26.63 11.66 20.05
CA ALA A 265 27.78 11.34 19.21
C ALA A 265 28.59 12.58 18.75
N MET A 266 28.02 13.78 18.86
CA MET A 266 28.66 15.07 18.58
C MET A 266 29.12 15.80 19.84
N ASN A 267 29.08 15.16 21.02
CA ASN A 267 29.35 15.77 22.33
C ASN A 267 28.45 16.98 22.66
N ARG A 268 27.25 17.07 22.06
CA ARG A 268 26.24 18.10 22.38
C ARG A 268 25.27 17.58 23.43
N THR A 269 25.78 17.41 24.65
CA THR A 269 25.09 16.73 25.76
C THR A 269 23.79 17.41 26.20
N GLU A 270 23.73 18.75 26.18
CA GLU A 270 22.53 19.49 26.55
C GLU A 270 21.37 19.23 25.58
N LEU A 271 21.63 19.34 24.28
CA LEU A 271 20.64 19.05 23.23
C LEU A 271 20.22 17.57 23.28
N ALA A 272 21.17 16.66 23.48
CA ALA A 272 20.85 15.25 23.59
C ALA A 272 19.91 14.97 24.77
N ALA A 273 20.19 15.54 25.94
CA ALA A 273 19.34 15.42 27.12
C ALA A 273 17.94 16.02 26.89
N GLU A 274 17.83 17.14 26.16
CA GLU A 274 16.54 17.72 25.78
C GLU A 274 15.71 16.76 24.93
N PHE A 275 16.28 16.25 23.83
CA PHE A 275 15.57 15.33 22.93
C PHE A 275 15.21 14.01 23.61
N ARG A 276 16.05 13.53 24.54
CA ARG A 276 15.75 12.36 25.37
C ARG A 276 14.52 12.56 26.25
N ARG A 277 14.46 13.68 26.98
CA ARG A 277 13.27 14.03 27.80
C ARG A 277 12.01 14.17 26.95
N ARG A 278 12.12 14.78 25.76
CA ARG A 278 10.99 14.89 24.81
C ARG A 278 10.52 13.51 24.33
N ALA A 279 11.44 12.60 24.03
CA ALA A 279 11.10 11.24 23.63
C ALA A 279 10.32 10.51 24.73
N GLU A 280 10.80 10.55 25.98
CA GLU A 280 10.11 9.94 27.13
C GLU A 280 8.72 10.56 27.39
N ALA A 281 8.59 11.87 27.20
CA ALA A 281 7.29 12.55 27.31
C ALA A 281 6.32 12.12 26.20
N ALA A 282 6.81 11.91 24.97
CA ALA A 282 6.01 11.40 23.86
C ALA A 282 5.61 9.93 24.05
N GLU A 283 6.49 9.09 24.59
CA GLU A 283 6.17 7.69 24.92
C GLU A 283 5.12 7.57 26.01
N ARG A 284 5.24 8.37 27.08
CA ARG A 284 4.23 8.40 28.15
C ARG A 284 2.84 8.77 27.63
N ARG A 285 2.76 9.75 26.73
CA ARG A 285 1.50 10.14 26.06
C ARG A 285 0.96 9.03 25.16
N SER A 286 1.83 8.37 24.41
CA SER A 286 1.43 7.25 23.53
C SER A 286 0.99 6.01 24.31
N GLY A 287 1.61 5.75 25.46
CA GLY A 287 1.26 4.65 26.36
C GLY A 287 -0.04 4.90 27.12
N SER A 288 -0.31 6.14 27.54
CA SER A 288 -1.58 6.50 28.20
C SER A 288 -2.78 6.40 27.27
N ASP A 289 -2.63 6.76 25.99
CA ASP A 289 -3.69 6.63 24.98
C ASP A 289 -3.98 5.17 24.58
N GLY A 290 -3.02 4.27 24.78
CA GLY A 290 -3.19 2.83 24.54
C GLY A 290 -3.97 2.10 25.64
N ASP A 291 -3.98 2.64 26.87
CA ASP A 291 -4.65 2.04 28.03
C ASP A 291 -6.05 2.64 28.28
N SER A 292 -6.35 3.81 27.72
CA SER A 292 -7.67 4.43 27.81
C SER A 292 -8.60 4.04 26.65
N ARG A 293 -9.05 2.78 26.62
CA ARG A 293 -10.39 2.35 26.16
C ARG A 293 -10.58 0.82 26.30
N PRO A 294 -11.05 0.32 27.45
CA PRO A 294 -12.05 -0.73 27.40
C PRO A 294 -13.36 -0.05 26.97
N LEU A 295 -13.70 -0.11 25.68
CA LEU A 295 -15.11 0.01 25.31
C LEU A 295 -15.79 -1.29 25.77
N GLY A 296 -16.09 -1.35 27.08
CA GLY A 296 -17.28 -2.07 27.54
C GLY A 296 -18.46 -1.54 26.73
N GLY A 297 -19.31 -2.36 26.15
CA GLY A 297 -19.91 -3.50 26.81
C GLY A 297 -21.18 -3.05 27.54
N SER A 298 -22.10 -2.43 26.81
CA SER A 298 -23.56 -2.65 26.86
C SER A 298 -24.23 -1.78 25.81
#